data_AF-A0A3R6QII7-F1
#
_entry.id   AF-A0A3R6QII7-F1
#
_cell.length_a   1.000
_cell.length_b   1.000
_cell.length_c   1.000
_cell.angle_alpha   90.00
_cell.angle_beta   90.00
_cell.angle_gamma   90.00
#
_symmetry.space_group_name_H-M   'P 1'
#
loop_
_entity.id
_entity.type
_entity.pdbx_description
1 polymer ?
#
loop_
_entity_poly.entity_id
_entity_poly.type
_entity_poly.pdbx_seq_one_letter_code
_entity_poly.pdbx_strand_id
1 'polypeptide(L)'
;MKIGAVTIGQSPRVDVTPDIMPIFGEGVELLQAGALDGLTKEEINSMEPLENDYVLVSRLNDGTFAKFGESFILDRLQDCITRLEDQGVCLIMFFCAGTFPDIFKAKVPLVYPAKILNGLAAALSKNSSIIVITPDEQQVQQAYDQWGPIMKQVTPIAANPYGDMDEVRKAAEKARDIEADLIVMDCIGFTKEAKEIVASIAKRPVLLCRTTLARTVSELLDI
;
A
#
# COMPACT_ATOMS: atom_id res chain seq x y z
N MET A 1 -17.23 7.42 14.79
CA MET A 1 -17.05 7.82 13.37
C MET A 1 -16.74 6.58 12.55
N LYS A 2 -17.33 6.43 11.36
CA LYS A 2 -17.08 5.27 10.50
C LYS A 2 -16.12 5.62 9.37
N ILE A 3 -15.03 4.89 9.24
CA ILE A 3 -14.06 5.01 8.15
C ILE A 3 -14.07 3.70 7.37
N GLY A 4 -14.13 3.78 6.04
CA GLY A 4 -14.02 2.62 5.17
C GLY A 4 -12.56 2.32 4.81
N ALA A 5 -12.23 1.05 4.65
CA ALA A 5 -10.97 0.61 4.06
C ALA A 5 -11.23 -0.45 2.98
N VAL A 6 -10.88 -0.12 1.75
CA VAL A 6 -10.94 -1.03 0.60
C VAL A 6 -9.57 -1.67 0.41
N THR A 7 -9.51 -2.99 0.34
CA THR A 7 -8.27 -3.75 0.06
C THR A 7 -8.38 -4.47 -1.28
N ILE A 8 -7.27 -4.53 -2.02
CA ILE A 8 -7.20 -5.31 -3.27
C ILE A 8 -7.28 -6.82 -3.04
N GLY A 9 -6.93 -7.28 -1.83
CA GLY A 9 -7.02 -8.68 -1.43
C GLY A 9 -8.30 -9.01 -0.69
N GLN A 10 -8.16 -9.85 0.33
CA GLN A 10 -9.26 -10.23 1.22
C GLN A 10 -9.29 -9.35 2.47
N SER A 11 -10.49 -9.15 3.00
CA SER A 11 -10.73 -8.49 4.27
C SER A 11 -11.19 -9.50 5.35
N PRO A 12 -10.96 -9.21 6.64
CA PRO A 12 -10.24 -8.06 7.19
C PRO A 12 -8.71 -8.18 7.07
N ARG A 13 -8.02 -7.03 6.93
CA ARG A 13 -6.56 -6.91 6.90
C ARG A 13 -5.96 -6.89 8.30
N VAL A 14 -6.04 -8.03 8.97
CA VAL A 14 -5.49 -8.25 10.33
C VAL A 14 -3.98 -8.01 10.43
N ASP A 15 -3.29 -7.99 9.29
CA ASP A 15 -1.86 -7.69 9.16
C ASP A 15 -1.55 -6.19 9.06
N VAL A 16 -2.54 -5.35 8.72
CA VAL A 16 -2.37 -3.90 8.52
C VAL A 16 -2.99 -3.11 9.66
N THR A 17 -4.20 -3.48 10.09
CA THR A 17 -4.97 -2.72 11.08
C THR A 17 -4.29 -2.56 12.46
N PRO A 18 -3.44 -3.48 12.96
CA PRO A 18 -2.74 -3.28 14.23
C PRO A 18 -1.83 -2.05 14.25
N ASP A 19 -1.28 -1.64 13.10
CA ASP A 19 -0.44 -0.44 12.98
C ASP A 19 -1.25 0.85 12.74
N ILE A 20 -2.52 0.72 12.35
CA ILE A 20 -3.41 1.83 12.00
C ILE A 20 -4.30 2.24 13.17
N MET A 21 -4.97 1.27 13.81
CA MET A 21 -5.97 1.57 14.84
C MET A 21 -5.41 2.39 16.01
N PRO A 22 -4.18 2.17 16.50
CA PRO A 22 -3.59 3.03 17.53
C PRO A 22 -3.39 4.49 17.12
N ILE A 23 -3.34 4.80 15.81
CA ILE A 23 -3.22 6.17 15.29
C ILE A 23 -4.57 6.88 15.30
N PHE A 24 -5.66 6.17 15.02
CA PHE A 24 -7.02 6.73 15.01
C PHE A 24 -7.65 6.92 16.39
N GLY A 25 -7.08 6.27 17.42
CA GLY A 25 -7.59 6.39 18.78
C GLY A 25 -8.98 5.76 19.00
N GLU A 26 -9.64 6.19 20.06
CA GLU A 26 -10.97 5.69 20.43
C GLU A 26 -12.08 6.37 19.61
N GLY A 27 -13.20 5.66 19.38
CA GLY A 27 -14.37 6.23 18.71
C GLY A 27 -14.35 6.15 17.18
N VAL A 28 -13.32 5.55 16.59
CA VAL A 28 -13.26 5.21 15.16
C VAL A 28 -13.63 3.74 14.94
N GLU A 29 -14.63 3.53 14.10
CA GLU A 29 -15.03 2.23 13.59
C GLU A 29 -14.50 2.06 12.16
N LEU A 30 -13.60 1.09 11.97
CA LEU A 30 -13.00 0.81 10.67
C LEU A 30 -13.75 -0.34 9.98
N LEU A 31 -14.54 0.00 8.97
CA LEU A 31 -15.26 -0.97 8.13
C LEU A 31 -14.39 -1.37 6.94
N GLN A 32 -14.34 -2.66 6.63
CA GLN A 32 -13.43 -3.19 5.60
C GLN A 32 -14.18 -3.94 4.50
N ALA A 33 -13.67 -3.83 3.28
CA ALA A 33 -14.16 -4.58 2.13
C ALA A 33 -12.99 -4.97 1.22
N GLY A 34 -12.91 -6.24 0.84
CA GLY A 34 -11.86 -6.78 -0.02
C GLY A 34 -12.37 -7.17 -1.39
N ALA A 35 -11.63 -6.81 -2.44
CA ALA A 35 -11.97 -7.18 -3.80
C ALA A 35 -11.97 -8.71 -4.03
N LEU A 36 -11.16 -9.45 -3.27
CA LEU A 36 -11.11 -10.93 -3.31
C LEU A 36 -12.00 -11.60 -2.25
N ASP A 37 -12.85 -10.83 -1.54
CA ASP A 37 -13.78 -11.41 -0.57
C ASP A 37 -14.71 -12.42 -1.26
N GLY A 38 -14.86 -13.59 -0.64
CA GLY A 38 -15.74 -14.65 -1.13
C GLY A 38 -15.19 -15.48 -2.29
N LEU A 39 -14.00 -15.18 -2.81
CA LEU A 39 -13.37 -15.96 -3.87
C LEU A 39 -12.59 -17.16 -3.34
N THR A 40 -12.61 -18.25 -4.10
CA THR A 40 -11.75 -19.42 -3.85
C THR A 40 -10.33 -19.17 -4.34
N LYS A 41 -9.40 -20.03 -3.90
CA LYS A 41 -8.01 -19.96 -4.36
C LYS A 41 -7.89 -20.21 -5.86
N GLU A 42 -8.69 -21.12 -6.40
CA GLU A 42 -8.74 -21.43 -7.83
C GLU A 42 -9.22 -20.22 -8.65
N GLU A 43 -10.24 -19.51 -8.17
CA GLU A 43 -10.73 -18.28 -8.81
C GLU A 43 -9.71 -17.16 -8.77
N ILE A 44 -8.96 -17.02 -7.67
CA ILE A 44 -7.89 -16.02 -7.57
C ILE A 44 -6.73 -16.38 -8.51
N ASN A 45 -6.36 -17.66 -8.56
CA ASN A 45 -5.28 -18.15 -9.42
C ASN A 45 -5.59 -18.00 -10.92
N SER A 46 -6.86 -17.90 -11.31
CA SER A 46 -7.23 -17.65 -12.72
C SER A 46 -7.11 -16.18 -13.13
N MET A 47 -6.86 -15.27 -12.19
CA MET A 47 -6.64 -13.83 -12.42
C MET A 47 -5.16 -13.49 -12.65
N GLU A 48 -4.42 -14.39 -13.32
CA GLU A 48 -3.01 -14.13 -13.64
C GLU A 48 -2.88 -12.81 -14.43
N PRO A 49 -1.88 -11.96 -14.12
CA PRO A 49 -1.71 -10.68 -14.81
C PRO A 49 -1.64 -10.85 -16.33
N LEU A 50 -2.45 -10.09 -17.05
CA LEU A 50 -2.41 -10.03 -18.52
C LEU A 50 -1.18 -9.25 -19.00
N GLU A 51 -0.90 -9.32 -20.30
CA GLU A 51 0.14 -8.49 -20.91
C GLU A 51 -0.20 -6.99 -20.74
N ASN A 52 0.74 -6.23 -20.15
CA ASN A 52 0.59 -4.83 -19.75
C ASN A 52 -0.34 -4.55 -18.56
N ASP A 53 -0.80 -5.58 -17.85
CA ASP A 53 -1.61 -5.38 -16.66
C ASP A 53 -0.76 -4.87 -15.49
N TYR A 54 -1.36 -4.07 -14.62
CA TYR A 54 -0.69 -3.66 -13.39
C TYR A 54 -0.66 -4.85 -12.43
N VAL A 55 0.52 -5.39 -12.16
CA VAL A 55 0.72 -6.49 -11.21
C VAL A 55 0.38 -6.04 -9.79
N LEU A 56 -0.43 -6.82 -9.10
CA LEU A 56 -0.81 -6.61 -7.71
C LEU A 56 -0.40 -7.81 -6.85
N VAL A 57 0.03 -7.53 -5.62
CA VAL A 57 0.39 -8.54 -4.63
C VAL A 57 -0.37 -8.27 -3.33
N SER A 58 -1.09 -9.27 -2.82
CA SER A 58 -1.82 -9.14 -1.57
C SER A 58 -1.84 -10.42 -0.75
N ARG A 59 -1.90 -10.26 0.57
CA ARG A 59 -2.17 -11.32 1.54
C ARG A 59 -3.62 -11.85 1.40
N LEU A 60 -3.79 -13.16 1.59
CA LEU A 60 -5.05 -13.88 1.70
C LEU A 60 -5.39 -14.20 3.17
N ASN A 61 -6.63 -14.62 3.43
CA ASN A 61 -7.10 -14.93 4.78
C ASN A 61 -6.39 -16.12 5.43
N ASP A 62 -5.90 -17.07 4.62
CA ASP A 62 -5.10 -18.23 5.08
C ASP A 62 -3.65 -17.87 5.43
N GLY A 63 -3.25 -16.59 5.27
CA GLY A 63 -1.90 -16.11 5.56
C GLY A 63 -0.92 -16.26 4.38
N THR A 64 -1.32 -16.93 3.30
CA THR A 64 -0.56 -16.92 2.05
C THR A 64 -0.74 -15.59 1.32
N PHE A 65 -0.08 -15.41 0.18
CA PHE A 65 -0.27 -14.26 -0.69
C PHE A 65 -0.54 -14.72 -2.13
N ALA A 66 -1.24 -13.87 -2.87
CA ALA A 66 -1.53 -14.06 -4.29
C ALA A 66 -0.99 -12.90 -5.11
N LYS A 67 -0.72 -13.20 -6.38
CA LYS A 67 -0.36 -12.24 -7.41
C LYS A 67 -1.41 -12.31 -8.51
N PHE A 68 -1.94 -11.17 -8.91
CA PHE A 68 -3.02 -11.06 -9.89
C PHE A 68 -2.96 -9.72 -10.63
N GLY A 69 -3.65 -9.64 -11.76
CA GLY A 69 -3.74 -8.41 -12.55
C GLY A 69 -4.76 -7.42 -11.99
N GLU A 70 -4.48 -6.13 -12.07
CA GLU A 70 -5.41 -5.05 -11.68
C GLU A 70 -6.73 -5.13 -12.44
N SER A 71 -6.68 -5.42 -13.74
CA SER A 71 -7.87 -5.43 -14.61
C SER A 71 -9.00 -6.33 -14.10
N PHE A 72 -8.68 -7.42 -13.39
CA PHE A 72 -9.64 -8.38 -12.85
C PHE A 72 -10.43 -7.88 -11.63
N ILE A 73 -9.95 -6.86 -10.94
CA ILE A 73 -10.50 -6.44 -9.65
C ILE A 73 -11.16 -5.06 -9.66
N LEU A 74 -11.09 -4.31 -10.76
CA LEU A 74 -11.62 -2.94 -10.82
C LEU A 74 -13.11 -2.86 -10.48
N ASP A 75 -13.95 -3.69 -11.12
CA ASP A 75 -15.39 -3.71 -10.81
C ASP A 75 -15.67 -4.13 -9.36
N ARG A 76 -14.87 -5.08 -8.85
CA ARG A 76 -14.98 -5.56 -7.46
C ARG A 76 -14.59 -4.48 -6.45
N LEU A 77 -13.60 -3.65 -6.77
CA LEU A 77 -13.23 -2.49 -5.95
C LEU A 77 -14.37 -1.46 -5.94
N GLN A 78 -15.02 -1.22 -7.07
CA GLN A 78 -16.19 -0.34 -7.14
C GLN A 78 -17.36 -0.85 -6.28
N ASP A 79 -17.61 -2.16 -6.27
CA ASP A 79 -18.61 -2.78 -5.40
C ASP A 79 -18.25 -2.62 -3.92
N CYS A 80 -16.97 -2.78 -3.57
CA CYS A 80 -16.48 -2.55 -2.21
C CYS A 80 -16.71 -1.11 -1.75
N ILE A 81 -16.43 -0.13 -2.62
CA ILE A 81 -16.68 1.29 -2.35
C ILE A 81 -18.17 1.51 -2.07
N THR A 82 -19.04 1.06 -2.97
CA THR A 82 -20.50 1.22 -2.85
C THR A 82 -21.03 0.61 -1.55
N ARG A 83 -20.58 -0.61 -1.22
CA ARG A 83 -20.96 -1.32 0.01
C ARG A 83 -20.58 -0.54 1.28
N LEU A 84 -19.38 0.04 1.30
CA LEU A 84 -18.93 0.84 2.45
C LEU A 84 -19.71 2.14 2.58
N GLU A 85 -20.04 2.81 1.46
CA GLU A 85 -20.88 4.00 1.45
C GLU A 85 -22.28 3.73 2.01
N ASP A 86 -22.90 2.62 1.61
CA ASP A 86 -24.22 2.20 2.11
C ASP A 86 -24.20 1.88 3.62
N GLN A 87 -23.01 1.60 4.18
CA GLN A 87 -22.81 1.42 5.63
C GLN A 87 -22.55 2.73 6.39
N GLY A 88 -22.50 3.86 5.69
CA GLY A 88 -22.41 5.21 6.26
C GLY A 88 -21.00 5.62 6.67
N VAL A 89 -19.97 5.18 5.94
CA VAL A 89 -18.60 5.68 6.14
C VAL A 89 -18.48 7.14 5.71
N CYS A 90 -17.63 7.92 6.38
CA CYS A 90 -17.40 9.33 6.03
C CYS A 90 -16.29 9.54 4.98
N LEU A 91 -15.38 8.57 4.84
CA LEU A 91 -14.34 8.48 3.82
C LEU A 91 -13.93 7.02 3.63
N ILE A 92 -13.26 6.74 2.52
CA ILE A 92 -12.72 5.41 2.22
C ILE A 92 -11.22 5.51 1.93
N MET A 93 -10.44 4.71 2.65
CA MET A 93 -9.02 4.54 2.41
C MET A 93 -8.76 3.33 1.52
N PHE A 94 -7.76 3.42 0.65
CA PHE A 94 -7.24 2.26 -0.06
C PHE A 94 -6.10 1.61 0.74
N PHE A 95 -6.27 0.35 1.10
CA PHE A 95 -5.22 -0.52 1.63
C PHE A 95 -4.44 -1.15 0.49
N CYS A 96 -3.85 -0.31 -0.35
CA CYS A 96 -2.97 -0.68 -1.45
C CYS A 96 -2.14 0.55 -1.85
N ALA A 97 -0.84 0.35 -2.10
CA ALA A 97 0.05 1.39 -2.63
C ALA A 97 0.07 1.45 -4.17
N GLY A 98 -0.67 0.57 -4.85
CA GLY A 98 -0.80 0.59 -6.30
C GLY A 98 -1.52 1.84 -6.80
N THR A 99 -1.19 2.25 -8.02
CA THR A 99 -1.87 3.31 -8.74
C THR A 99 -3.06 2.74 -9.49
N PHE A 100 -4.26 3.29 -9.25
CA PHE A 100 -5.47 2.89 -9.94
C PHE A 100 -5.91 3.93 -10.96
N PRO A 101 -6.59 3.52 -12.05
CA PRO A 101 -7.21 4.45 -12.98
C PRO A 101 -8.30 5.28 -12.29
N ASP A 102 -8.51 6.51 -12.78
CA ASP A 102 -9.52 7.43 -12.25
C ASP A 102 -10.93 7.10 -12.78
N ILE A 103 -11.41 5.91 -12.43
CA ILE A 103 -12.69 5.34 -12.91
C ILE A 103 -13.71 5.14 -11.79
N PHE A 104 -13.26 5.15 -10.53
CA PHE A 104 -14.12 4.86 -9.40
C PHE A 104 -15.06 6.02 -9.11
N LYS A 105 -16.33 5.70 -8.91
CA LYS A 105 -17.36 6.62 -8.46
C LYS A 105 -17.55 6.47 -6.96
N ALA A 106 -17.47 7.58 -6.26
CA ALA A 106 -17.71 7.65 -4.82
C ALA A 106 -18.47 8.93 -4.45
N LYS A 107 -19.35 8.81 -3.47
CA LYS A 107 -20.06 9.88 -2.76
C LYS A 107 -19.22 10.46 -1.62
N VAL A 108 -18.21 9.73 -1.15
CA VAL A 108 -17.28 10.14 -0.08
C VAL A 108 -15.84 10.22 -0.60
N PRO A 109 -14.94 10.96 0.09
CA PRO A 109 -13.54 11.04 -0.33
C PRO A 109 -12.86 9.67 -0.38
N LEU A 110 -12.17 9.40 -1.50
CA LEU A 110 -11.29 8.25 -1.65
C LEU A 110 -9.84 8.68 -1.38
N VAL A 111 -9.20 8.04 -0.41
CA VAL A 111 -7.84 8.34 0.02
C VAL A 111 -6.88 7.25 -0.46
N TYR A 112 -5.99 7.63 -1.37
CA TYR A 112 -5.00 6.72 -1.96
C TYR A 112 -3.63 6.95 -1.31
N PRO A 113 -3.02 5.94 -0.67
CA PRO A 113 -1.72 6.13 -0.02
C PRO A 113 -0.60 6.42 -1.02
N ALA A 114 -0.67 5.91 -2.26
CA ALA A 114 0.30 6.20 -3.31
C ALA A 114 0.43 7.71 -3.56
N LYS A 115 -0.70 8.43 -3.70
CA LYS A 115 -0.73 9.88 -3.91
C LYS A 115 -0.12 10.64 -2.73
N ILE A 116 -0.38 10.19 -1.50
CA ILE A 116 0.16 10.78 -0.27
C ILE A 116 1.68 10.56 -0.20
N LEU A 117 2.13 9.33 -0.41
CA LEU A 117 3.55 8.97 -0.40
C LEU A 117 4.32 9.76 -1.44
N ASN A 118 3.80 9.86 -2.67
CA ASN A 118 4.39 10.64 -3.75
C ASN A 118 4.57 12.12 -3.34
N GLY A 119 3.51 12.75 -2.81
CA GLY A 119 3.56 14.15 -2.37
C GLY A 119 4.54 14.38 -1.21
N LEU A 120 4.55 13.50 -0.21
CA LEU A 120 5.45 13.60 0.93
C LEU A 120 6.91 13.35 0.54
N ALA A 121 7.19 12.34 -0.28
CA ALA A 121 8.54 12.07 -0.75
C ALA A 121 9.08 13.25 -1.55
N ALA A 122 8.28 13.83 -2.46
CA ALA A 122 8.65 15.01 -3.22
C ALA A 122 8.94 16.23 -2.31
N ALA A 123 8.13 16.41 -1.25
CA ALA A 123 8.31 17.52 -0.30
C ALA A 123 9.52 17.32 0.64
N LEU A 124 9.87 16.08 0.99
CA LEU A 124 10.89 15.76 1.99
C LEU A 124 12.26 15.40 1.38
N SER A 125 12.32 15.12 0.08
CA SER A 125 13.56 14.74 -0.62
C SER A 125 14.25 15.97 -1.22
N LYS A 126 15.25 16.50 -0.50
CA LYS A 126 16.03 17.69 -0.88
C LYS A 126 16.64 17.59 -2.29
N ASN A 127 17.21 16.46 -2.64
CA ASN A 127 17.89 16.20 -3.91
C ASN A 127 16.97 15.50 -4.93
N SER A 128 15.70 15.26 -4.57
CA SER A 128 14.75 14.47 -5.35
C SER A 128 15.28 13.07 -5.69
N SER A 129 15.98 12.44 -4.73
CA SER A 129 16.56 11.11 -4.84
C SER A 129 16.02 10.19 -3.75
N ILE A 130 15.39 9.08 -4.14
CA ILE A 130 14.77 8.12 -3.22
C ILE A 130 15.14 6.68 -3.55
N ILE A 131 15.08 5.84 -2.52
CA ILE A 131 15.03 4.39 -2.67
C ILE A 131 13.59 3.94 -2.44
N VAL A 132 13.07 3.07 -3.28
CA VAL A 132 11.70 2.55 -3.18
C VAL A 132 11.77 1.05 -2.91
N ILE A 133 11.28 0.59 -1.76
CA ILE A 133 11.15 -0.84 -1.47
C ILE A 133 9.76 -1.29 -1.94
N THR A 134 9.72 -2.15 -2.95
CA THR A 134 8.50 -2.66 -3.61
C THR A 134 8.32 -4.16 -3.31
N PRO A 135 7.10 -4.74 -3.32
CA PRO A 135 6.90 -6.05 -2.72
C PRO A 135 7.26 -7.23 -3.64
N ASP A 136 7.47 -7.02 -4.94
CA ASP A 136 7.84 -8.08 -5.89
C ASP A 136 8.77 -7.54 -7.01
N GLU A 137 9.65 -8.38 -7.53
CA GLU A 137 10.61 -8.00 -8.58
C GLU A 137 9.93 -7.52 -9.87
N GLN A 138 8.74 -8.05 -10.19
CA GLN A 138 7.95 -7.64 -11.35
C GLN A 138 7.42 -6.22 -11.21
N GLN A 139 7.45 -5.66 -10.00
CA GLN A 139 7.00 -4.30 -9.71
C GLN A 139 8.13 -3.27 -9.74
N VAL A 140 9.36 -3.67 -10.10
CA VAL A 140 10.47 -2.73 -10.28
C VAL A 140 10.17 -1.74 -11.40
N GLN A 141 9.64 -2.21 -12.54
CA GLN A 141 9.26 -1.32 -13.64
C GLN A 141 8.10 -0.40 -13.24
N GLN A 142 7.08 -0.94 -12.55
CA GLN A 142 5.97 -0.15 -12.04
C GLN A 142 6.42 0.95 -11.07
N ALA A 143 7.41 0.66 -10.24
CA ALA A 143 8.02 1.67 -9.37
C ALA A 143 8.69 2.79 -10.19
N TYR A 144 9.40 2.48 -11.28
CA TYR A 144 9.91 3.53 -12.16
C TYR A 144 8.81 4.34 -12.82
N ASP A 145 7.73 3.69 -13.27
CA ASP A 145 6.62 4.36 -13.94
C ASP A 145 5.85 5.29 -12.98
N GLN A 146 5.67 4.86 -11.72
CA GLN A 146 5.01 5.64 -10.66
C GLN A 146 5.88 6.81 -10.17
N TRP A 147 7.18 6.56 -9.92
CA TRP A 147 8.05 7.49 -9.20
C TRP A 147 8.94 8.33 -10.12
N GLY A 148 9.31 7.83 -11.29
CA GLY A 148 10.18 8.50 -12.26
C GLY A 148 9.64 9.85 -12.74
N PRO A 149 8.32 10.03 -12.97
CA PRO A 149 7.77 11.34 -13.35
C PRO A 149 7.88 12.42 -12.26
N ILE A 150 8.09 12.05 -11.00
CA ILE A 150 8.05 12.98 -9.85
C ILE A 150 9.39 13.10 -9.10
N MET A 151 10.33 12.17 -9.33
CA MET A 151 11.65 12.16 -8.69
C MET A 151 12.75 12.24 -9.76
N LYS A 152 13.88 12.89 -9.42
CA LYS A 152 15.04 12.93 -10.32
C LYS A 152 15.80 11.60 -10.34
N GLN A 153 15.85 10.91 -9.21
CA GLN A 153 16.50 9.62 -9.07
C GLN A 153 15.62 8.70 -8.24
N VAL A 154 15.37 7.51 -8.78
CA VAL A 154 14.61 6.45 -8.14
C VAL A 154 15.46 5.20 -8.15
N THR A 155 15.56 4.51 -7.03
CA THR A 155 16.22 3.20 -6.95
C THR A 155 15.29 2.18 -6.32
N PRO A 156 14.57 1.38 -7.14
CA PRO A 156 13.70 0.33 -6.64
C PRO A 156 14.51 -0.86 -6.11
N ILE A 157 14.05 -1.45 -5.00
CA ILE A 157 14.58 -2.68 -4.41
C ILE A 157 13.38 -3.57 -4.05
N ALA A 158 13.38 -4.82 -4.51
CA ALA A 158 12.32 -5.76 -4.17
C ALA A 158 12.55 -6.40 -2.79
N ALA A 159 11.48 -6.51 -1.98
CA ALA A 159 11.41 -7.34 -0.77
C ALA A 159 9.95 -7.66 -0.45
N ASN A 160 9.59 -8.93 -0.31
CA ASN A 160 8.21 -9.30 -0.06
C ASN A 160 7.78 -8.98 1.39
N PRO A 161 6.76 -8.12 1.61
CA PRO A 161 6.26 -7.80 2.95
C PRO A 161 5.57 -8.97 3.65
N TYR A 162 5.17 -10.00 2.90
CA TYR A 162 4.47 -11.19 3.39
C TYR A 162 5.40 -12.42 3.43
N GLY A 163 6.65 -12.27 3.00
CA GLY A 163 7.68 -13.31 3.00
C GLY A 163 8.49 -13.34 4.30
N ASP A 164 9.73 -13.84 4.20
CA ASP A 164 10.66 -13.84 5.34
C ASP A 164 11.17 -12.42 5.61
N MET A 165 11.24 -12.01 6.88
CA MET A 165 11.81 -10.73 7.29
C MET A 165 13.28 -10.57 6.89
N ASP A 166 14.00 -11.66 6.59
CA ASP A 166 15.33 -11.62 6.00
C ASP A 166 15.36 -10.92 4.63
N GLU A 167 14.29 -11.00 3.84
CA GLU A 167 14.19 -10.24 2.57
C GLU A 167 14.22 -8.73 2.83
N VAL A 168 13.48 -8.26 3.83
CA VAL A 168 13.47 -6.85 4.25
C VAL A 168 14.85 -6.43 4.75
N ARG A 169 15.55 -7.30 5.51
CA ARG A 169 16.93 -7.03 5.98
C ARG A 169 17.89 -6.87 4.81
N LYS A 170 17.87 -7.79 3.85
CA LYS A 170 18.69 -7.72 2.63
C LYS A 170 18.40 -6.46 1.82
N ALA A 171 17.14 -6.06 1.67
CA ALA A 171 16.79 -4.82 1.00
C ALA A 171 17.33 -3.58 1.76
N ALA A 172 17.27 -3.59 3.09
CA ALA A 172 17.85 -2.52 3.91
C ALA A 172 19.38 -2.44 3.79
N GLU A 173 20.06 -3.59 3.74
CA GLU A 173 21.52 -3.65 3.53
C GLU A 173 21.91 -3.10 2.16
N LYS A 174 21.19 -3.49 1.10
CA LYS A 174 21.37 -2.90 -0.23
C LYS A 174 21.14 -1.40 -0.22
N ALA A 175 20.08 -0.94 0.46
CA ALA A 175 19.76 0.48 0.56
C ALA A 175 20.82 1.30 1.32
N ARG A 176 21.57 0.69 2.25
CA ARG A 176 22.61 1.37 3.03
C ARG A 176 23.67 2.01 2.13
N ASP A 177 24.06 1.32 1.07
CA ASP A 177 25.19 1.68 0.23
C ASP A 177 24.79 2.55 -0.98
N ILE A 178 23.52 2.98 -1.05
CA ILE A 178 22.95 3.78 -2.15
C ILE A 178 22.65 5.20 -1.66
N GLU A 179 23.25 6.22 -2.26
CA GLU A 179 22.97 7.62 -1.90
C GLU A 179 21.53 8.01 -2.29
N ALA A 180 20.74 8.44 -1.30
CA ALA A 180 19.35 8.88 -1.44
C ALA A 180 18.94 9.67 -0.19
N ASP A 181 17.95 10.55 -0.32
CA ASP A 181 17.46 11.38 0.78
C ASP A 181 16.60 10.61 1.78
N LEU A 182 15.77 9.69 1.28
CA LEU A 182 14.87 8.87 2.08
C LEU A 182 14.52 7.55 1.37
N ILE A 183 13.98 6.61 2.15
CA ILE A 183 13.47 5.33 1.69
C ILE A 183 11.94 5.34 1.76
N VAL A 184 11.26 4.94 0.70
CA VAL A 184 9.82 4.71 0.67
C VAL A 184 9.55 3.22 0.68
N MET A 185 8.86 2.72 1.70
CA MET A 185 8.33 1.35 1.72
C MET A 185 6.96 1.36 1.05
N ASP A 186 6.95 1.11 -0.25
CA ASP A 186 5.83 1.35 -1.18
C ASP A 186 4.89 0.15 -1.29
N CYS A 187 4.47 -0.36 -0.13
CA CYS A 187 3.41 -1.35 -0.04
C CYS A 187 2.70 -1.19 1.30
N ILE A 188 1.37 -1.34 1.30
CA ILE A 188 0.60 -1.39 2.53
C ILE A 188 1.03 -2.56 3.43
N GLY A 189 1.58 -3.63 2.84
CA GLY A 189 1.98 -4.87 3.51
C GLY A 189 3.20 -4.74 4.41
N PHE A 190 4.03 -3.70 4.29
CA PHE A 190 5.17 -3.51 5.18
C PHE A 190 4.74 -3.02 6.56
N THR A 191 5.22 -3.69 7.61
CA THR A 191 4.87 -3.40 9.01
C THR A 191 5.70 -2.27 9.60
N LYS A 192 5.28 -1.76 10.76
CA LYS A 192 6.10 -0.84 11.56
C LYS A 192 7.44 -1.46 11.97
N GLU A 193 7.46 -2.76 12.31
CA GLU A 193 8.70 -3.49 12.59
C GLU A 193 9.65 -3.50 11.38
N ALA A 194 9.12 -3.76 10.17
CA ALA A 194 9.90 -3.73 8.95
C ALA A 194 10.52 -2.33 8.71
N LYS A 195 9.76 -1.26 8.96
CA LYS A 195 10.26 0.12 8.92
C LYS A 195 11.41 0.35 9.90
N GLU A 196 11.27 -0.11 11.15
CA GLU A 196 12.30 0.04 12.18
C GLU A 196 13.60 -0.68 11.80
N ILE A 197 13.49 -1.88 11.23
CA ILE A 197 14.63 -2.64 10.69
C ILE A 197 15.31 -1.87 9.56
N VAL A 198 14.53 -1.41 8.56
CA VAL A 198 15.08 -0.67 7.41
C VAL A 198 15.76 0.61 7.86
N ALA A 199 15.11 1.41 8.72
CA ALA A 199 15.68 2.64 9.24
C ALA A 199 16.98 2.39 10.03
N SER A 200 17.01 1.33 10.83
CA SER A 200 18.17 0.97 11.65
C SER A 200 19.37 0.51 10.80
N ILE A 201 19.15 -0.30 9.78
CA ILE A 201 20.23 -0.84 8.92
C ILE A 201 20.69 0.21 7.91
N ALA A 202 19.76 0.83 7.19
CA ALA A 202 20.07 1.75 6.11
C ALA A 202 20.45 3.16 6.60
N LYS A 203 20.23 3.48 7.89
CA LYS A 203 20.56 4.78 8.52
C LYS A 203 19.99 5.98 7.76
N ARG A 204 18.77 5.85 7.24
CA ARG A 204 18.05 6.86 6.46
C ARG A 204 16.62 7.04 6.97
N PRO A 205 15.99 8.21 6.76
CA PRO A 205 14.56 8.39 6.98
C PRO A 205 13.74 7.41 6.15
N VAL A 206 12.66 6.87 6.73
CA VAL A 206 11.78 5.91 6.06
C VAL A 206 10.33 6.39 6.11
N LEU A 207 9.68 6.46 4.94
CA LEU A 207 8.24 6.61 4.80
C LEU A 207 7.61 5.22 4.71
N LEU A 208 6.54 4.99 5.49
CA LEU A 208 5.85 3.71 5.55
C LEU A 208 4.38 3.91 5.18
N CYS A 209 3.97 3.26 4.10
CA CYS A 209 2.65 3.39 3.48
C CYS A 209 1.49 3.40 4.50
N ARG A 210 1.33 2.33 5.28
CA ARG A 210 0.18 2.18 6.19
C ARG A 210 0.09 3.25 7.28
N THR A 211 1.22 3.66 7.86
CA THR A 211 1.22 4.66 8.94
C THR A 211 1.12 6.08 8.40
N THR A 212 1.67 6.33 7.21
CA THR A 212 1.52 7.62 6.52
C THR A 212 0.08 7.87 6.14
N LEU A 213 -0.59 6.86 5.57
CA LEU A 213 -2.03 6.88 5.28
C LEU A 213 -2.85 7.21 6.52
N ALA A 214 -2.66 6.44 7.59
CA ALA A 214 -3.39 6.63 8.83
C ALA A 214 -3.17 8.03 9.44
N ARG A 215 -1.93 8.52 9.50
CA ARG A 215 -1.62 9.87 10.03
C ARG A 215 -2.24 10.99 9.20
N THR A 216 -2.27 10.83 7.87
CA THR A 216 -2.86 11.83 6.98
C THR A 216 -4.38 11.88 7.15
N VAL A 217 -5.00 10.72 7.31
CA VAL A 217 -6.45 10.61 7.58
C VAL A 217 -6.79 11.13 8.98
N SER A 218 -5.94 10.86 9.96
CA SER A 218 -6.06 11.40 11.32
C SER A 218 -5.99 12.93 11.32
N GLU A 219 -5.02 13.52 10.62
CA GLU A 219 -4.93 14.97 10.39
C GLU A 219 -6.17 15.53 9.68
N LEU A 220 -6.69 14.85 8.64
CA LEU A 220 -7.85 15.31 7.88
C LEU A 220 -9.15 15.34 8.70
N LEU A 221 -9.26 14.45 9.69
CA LEU A 221 -10.48 14.25 10.47
C LEU A 221 -10.40 14.79 11.90
N ASP A 222 -9.25 15.38 12.28
CA ASP A 222 -8.96 15.83 13.64
C ASP A 222 -9.17 14.71 14.70
N ILE A 223 -8.66 13.50 14.42
CA ILE A 223 -8.73 12.30 15.30
C ILE A 223 -7.36 11.79 15.73
#